data_AF-A0A7C2QQ90-F1
#
_entry.id   AF-A0A7C2QQ90-F1
#
_cell.length_a   1.000
_cell.length_b   1.000
_cell.length_c   1.000
_cell.angle_alpha   90.00
_cell.angle_beta   90.00
_cell.angle_gamma   90.00
#
_symmetry.space_group_name_H-M   'P 1'
#
loop_
_entity.id
_entity.type
_entity.pdbx_description
1 polymer ?
#
loop_
_entity_poly.entity_id
_entity_poly.type
_entity_poly.pdbx_seq_one_letter_code
_entity_poly.pdbx_strand_id
1 'polypeptide(L)'
;MTDRSTSIDAPLARWSSRLALFSASVLVVGLVLHRLTSFPTPVAVNLLAVSAAGSGLAVLLGLVALAQIWRRGYAGAGSAAFGILLPLLTLAWPLTYVPALLKLPPINDVTTDTANPPRFLALAGQRAGSGTAVEYPVTRFAPLQKQAYPDLRSYIVDRPVEEVFDLVSDAARRLKWRVTQSQPPVARSARGGVIEATDQTLVIGFTDDVVVRVEPAGRSARVDVRSASRYGVHDLGQNAARVRRFLAELQARVDATGPGTVAGRRTLRTTRTGAMVKKVKGRDQPSAEKNRKAESRSGRAPVRSSARRVPSQKE
;
A
#
# COMPACT_ATOMS: atom_id res chain seq x y z
N MET A 1 -54.55 19.16 37.79
CA MET A 1 -53.99 19.99 36.70
C MET A 1 -52.55 20.30 37.04
N THR A 2 -51.61 19.48 36.55
CA THR A 2 -50.18 19.76 36.70
C THR A 2 -49.81 20.80 35.66
N ASP A 3 -49.57 22.02 36.14
CA ASP A 3 -49.04 23.11 35.34
C ASP A 3 -47.72 22.64 34.74
N ARG A 4 -47.68 22.42 33.41
CA ARG A 4 -46.42 22.25 32.68
C ARG A 4 -45.80 23.63 32.63
N SER A 5 -45.19 24.03 33.75
CA SER A 5 -44.28 25.17 33.79
C SER A 5 -43.34 24.98 32.62
N THR A 6 -43.41 25.92 31.68
CA THR A 6 -42.57 25.99 30.49
C THR A 6 -41.11 26.04 30.95
N SER A 7 -40.50 24.87 31.13
CA SER A 7 -39.07 24.79 31.38
C SER A 7 -38.39 25.41 30.19
N ILE A 8 -37.81 26.60 30.37
CA ILE A 8 -37.06 27.25 29.32
C ILE A 8 -35.82 26.38 29.09
N ASP A 9 -35.89 25.54 28.06
CA ASP A 9 -34.76 24.72 27.62
C ASP A 9 -33.61 25.63 27.23
N ALA A 10 -32.38 25.29 27.65
CA ALA A 10 -31.21 25.98 27.15
C ALA A 10 -31.07 25.73 25.63
N PRO A 11 -31.27 26.75 24.75
CA PRO A 11 -31.22 26.53 23.30
C PRO A 11 -29.85 26.02 22.86
N LEU A 12 -28.78 26.41 23.57
CA LEU A 12 -27.41 25.96 23.35
C LEU A 12 -27.24 24.44 23.55
N ALA A 13 -27.96 23.82 24.50
CA ALA A 13 -27.89 22.36 24.71
C ALA A 13 -28.42 21.60 23.49
N ARG A 14 -29.51 22.09 22.89
CA ARG A 14 -30.12 21.50 21.68
C ARG A 14 -29.22 21.71 20.45
N TRP A 15 -28.63 22.89 20.29
CA TRP A 15 -27.69 23.17 19.20
C TRP A 15 -26.39 22.37 19.32
N SER A 16 -25.85 22.23 20.53
CA SER A 16 -24.68 21.37 20.81
C SER A 16 -24.93 19.92 20.38
N SER A 17 -26.04 19.31 20.81
CA SER A 17 -26.43 17.95 20.39
C SER A 17 -26.58 17.79 18.87
N ARG A 18 -27.24 18.76 18.20
CA ARG A 18 -27.46 18.72 16.76
C ARG A 18 -26.15 18.83 15.99
N LEU A 19 -25.28 19.75 16.40
CA LEU A 19 -23.97 19.94 15.80
C LEU A 19 -23.10 18.70 16.02
N ALA A 20 -23.10 18.13 17.22
CA ALA A 20 -22.40 16.88 17.53
C ALA A 20 -22.83 15.75 16.61
N LEU A 21 -24.14 15.53 16.44
CA LEU A 21 -24.67 14.49 15.57
C LEU A 21 -24.32 14.74 14.10
N PHE A 22 -24.42 15.99 13.64
CA PHE A 22 -24.05 16.37 12.28
C PHE A 22 -22.57 16.10 12.01
N SER A 23 -21.67 16.58 12.88
CA SER A 23 -20.23 16.36 12.75
C SER A 23 -19.88 14.87 12.79
N ALA A 24 -20.44 14.11 13.72
CA ALA A 24 -20.23 12.66 13.77
C ALA A 24 -20.73 11.95 12.50
N SER A 25 -21.86 12.39 11.94
CA SER A 25 -22.39 11.84 10.69
C SER A 25 -21.48 12.15 9.51
N VAL A 26 -21.00 13.39 9.39
CA VAL A 26 -20.04 13.80 8.34
C VAL A 26 -18.75 12.99 8.45
N LEU A 27 -18.24 12.78 9.68
CA LEU A 27 -17.06 11.95 9.92
C LEU A 27 -17.26 10.52 9.42
N VAL A 28 -18.33 9.86 9.87
CA VAL A 28 -18.59 8.46 9.56
C VAL A 28 -18.85 8.28 8.07
N VAL A 29 -19.72 9.09 7.48
CA VAL A 29 -20.03 9.02 6.05
C VAL A 29 -18.78 9.33 5.22
N GLY A 30 -18.01 10.36 5.58
CA GLY A 30 -16.77 10.72 4.89
C GLY A 30 -15.73 9.60 4.93
N LEU A 31 -15.52 8.97 6.09
CA LEU A 31 -14.61 7.84 6.25
C LEU A 31 -15.08 6.60 5.48
N VAL A 32 -16.36 6.26 5.56
CA VAL A 32 -16.94 5.10 4.86
C VAL A 32 -16.83 5.29 3.34
N LEU A 33 -17.20 6.47 2.83
CA LEU A 33 -17.05 6.78 1.40
C LEU A 33 -15.58 6.71 0.98
N HIS A 34 -14.66 7.29 1.75
CA HIS A 34 -13.24 7.23 1.44
C HIS A 34 -12.66 5.82 1.48
N ARG A 35 -13.15 4.96 2.37
CA ARG A 35 -12.65 3.60 2.51
C ARG A 35 -13.21 2.62 1.49
N LEU A 36 -14.49 2.76 1.12
CA LEU A 36 -15.19 1.80 0.27
C LEU A 36 -15.27 2.22 -1.20
N THR A 37 -15.00 3.49 -1.50
CA THR A 37 -15.10 4.04 -2.86
C THR A 37 -13.83 4.77 -3.25
N SER A 38 -13.69 5.14 -4.53
CA SER A 38 -12.57 5.96 -5.04
C SER A 38 -12.69 7.44 -4.65
N PHE A 39 -13.22 7.76 -3.47
CA PHE A 39 -13.45 9.13 -3.03
C PHE A 39 -12.11 9.85 -2.85
N PRO A 40 -11.92 11.05 -3.44
CA PRO A 40 -10.63 11.74 -3.42
C PRO A 40 -10.14 12.04 -1.99
N THR A 41 -8.89 11.65 -1.69
CA THR A 41 -8.27 11.86 -0.37
C THR A 41 -8.26 13.32 0.09
N PRO A 42 -7.99 14.33 -0.76
CA PRO A 42 -8.03 15.73 -0.31
C PRO A 42 -9.40 16.16 0.21
N VAL A 43 -10.47 15.67 -0.42
CA VAL A 43 -11.84 15.95 0.01
C VAL A 43 -12.12 15.24 1.35
N ALA A 44 -11.68 13.99 1.50
CA ALA A 44 -11.80 13.27 2.77
C ALA A 44 -11.09 14.02 3.91
N VAL A 45 -9.86 14.51 3.70
CA VAL A 45 -9.13 15.32 4.68
C VAL A 45 -9.90 16.58 5.08
N ASN A 46 -10.50 17.28 4.11
CA ASN A 46 -11.32 18.46 4.40
C ASN A 46 -12.57 18.11 5.22
N LEU A 47 -13.25 17.00 4.91
CA LEU A 47 -14.39 16.53 5.69
C LEU A 47 -13.99 16.16 7.13
N LEU A 48 -12.81 15.53 7.31
CA LEU A 48 -12.25 15.27 8.63
C LEU A 48 -11.99 16.57 9.40
N ALA A 49 -11.40 17.57 8.77
CA ALA A 49 -11.13 18.87 9.39
C ALA A 49 -12.43 19.60 9.80
N VAL A 50 -13.41 19.66 8.90
CA VAL A 50 -14.73 20.28 9.17
C VAL A 50 -15.46 19.54 10.30
N SER A 51 -15.43 18.21 10.28
CA SER A 51 -16.02 17.41 11.36
C SER A 51 -15.33 17.63 12.70
N ALA A 52 -14.00 17.69 12.73
CA ALA A 52 -13.24 17.93 13.96
C ALA A 52 -13.53 19.34 14.52
N ALA A 53 -13.58 20.36 13.66
CA ALA A 53 -13.94 21.72 14.06
C ALA A 53 -15.37 21.79 14.61
N GLY A 54 -16.35 21.17 13.93
CA GLY A 54 -17.73 21.11 14.41
C GLY A 54 -17.88 20.33 15.72
N SER A 55 -17.11 19.25 15.90
CA SER A 55 -17.04 18.48 17.15
C SER A 55 -16.51 19.35 18.29
N GLY A 56 -15.42 20.10 18.07
CA GLY A 56 -14.89 21.04 19.04
C GLY A 56 -15.90 22.14 19.43
N LEU A 57 -16.57 22.73 18.44
CA LEU A 57 -17.62 23.73 18.69
C LEU A 57 -18.80 23.13 19.46
N ALA A 58 -19.22 21.90 19.15
CA ALA A 58 -20.29 21.22 19.87
C ALA A 58 -19.95 21.02 21.36
N VAL A 59 -18.71 20.63 21.68
CA VAL A 59 -18.22 20.54 23.07
C VAL A 59 -18.29 21.89 23.76
N LEU A 60 -17.79 22.97 23.12
CA LEU A 60 -17.82 24.31 23.70
C LEU A 60 -19.25 24.77 24.02
N LEU A 61 -20.18 24.61 23.07
CA LEU A 61 -21.59 24.96 23.28
C LEU A 61 -22.24 24.11 24.39
N GLY A 62 -21.88 22.83 24.47
CA GLY A 62 -22.38 21.93 25.50
C GLY A 62 -21.90 22.31 26.90
N LEU A 63 -20.61 22.69 27.03
CA LEU A 63 -20.05 23.17 28.30
C LEU A 63 -20.69 24.49 28.75
N VAL A 64 -20.90 25.43 27.83
CA VAL A 64 -21.62 26.68 28.12
C VAL A 64 -23.06 26.40 28.54
N ALA A 65 -23.76 25.49 27.86
CA ALA A 65 -25.12 25.10 28.22
C ALA A 65 -25.17 24.45 29.62
N LEU A 66 -24.22 23.57 29.93
CA LEU A 66 -24.12 22.94 31.25
C LEU A 66 -23.89 23.99 32.36
N ALA A 67 -23.03 24.98 32.12
CA ALA A 67 -22.81 26.09 33.05
C ALA A 67 -24.07 26.96 33.23
N GLN A 68 -24.84 27.20 32.16
CA GLN A 68 -26.12 27.94 32.25
C GLN A 68 -27.17 27.15 33.03
N ILE A 69 -27.28 25.85 32.79
CA ILE A 69 -28.18 24.94 33.52
C ILE A 69 -27.84 24.95 35.00
N TRP A 70 -26.55 24.82 35.34
CA TRP A 70 -26.08 24.85 36.72
C TRP A 70 -26.38 26.17 37.43
N ARG A 71 -26.18 27.31 36.74
CA ARG A 71 -26.34 28.65 37.34
C ARG A 71 -27.78 29.15 37.39
N ARG A 72 -28.62 28.76 36.42
CA ARG A 72 -29.96 29.35 36.20
C ARG A 72 -31.11 28.34 36.29
N GLY A 73 -30.81 27.04 36.45
CA GLY A 73 -31.83 26.00 36.58
C GLY A 73 -32.57 25.66 35.29
N TYR A 74 -31.98 25.93 34.11
CA TYR A 74 -32.60 25.55 32.83
C TYR A 74 -32.69 24.03 32.65
N ALA A 75 -33.67 23.57 31.87
CA ALA A 75 -33.75 22.17 31.45
C ALA A 75 -32.81 21.87 30.28
N GLY A 76 -32.55 20.58 30.02
CA GLY A 76 -31.74 20.13 28.87
C GLY A 76 -30.38 19.52 29.20
N ALA A 77 -30.13 19.10 30.44
CA ALA A 77 -28.86 18.48 30.86
C ALA A 77 -28.47 17.26 30.02
N GLY A 78 -29.44 16.41 29.64
CA GLY A 78 -29.20 15.25 28.78
C GLY A 78 -28.68 15.64 27.39
N SER A 79 -29.26 16.68 26.76
CA SER A 79 -28.79 17.19 25.47
C SER A 79 -27.42 17.88 25.57
N ALA A 80 -27.15 18.59 26.66
CA ALA A 80 -25.81 19.15 26.89
C ALA A 80 -24.76 18.03 27.06
N ALA A 81 -25.07 17.00 27.85
CA ALA A 81 -24.18 15.85 28.05
C ALA A 81 -23.93 15.09 26.73
N PHE A 82 -24.98 14.80 25.94
CA PHE A 82 -24.83 14.16 24.64
C PHE A 82 -23.98 14.98 23.67
N GLY A 83 -24.21 16.29 23.62
CA GLY A 83 -23.45 17.23 22.80
C GLY A 83 -21.97 17.40 23.20
N ILE A 84 -21.59 16.94 24.39
CA ILE A 84 -20.19 16.86 24.85
C ILE A 84 -19.62 15.46 24.61
N LEU A 85 -20.32 14.42 25.06
CA LEU A 85 -19.80 13.06 25.08
C LEU A 85 -19.59 12.47 23.68
N LEU A 86 -20.53 12.69 22.75
CA LEU A 86 -20.40 12.18 21.39
C LEU A 86 -19.18 12.79 20.66
N PRO A 87 -18.97 14.12 20.65
CA PRO A 87 -17.76 14.72 20.07
C PRO A 87 -16.46 14.31 20.78
N LEU A 88 -16.47 14.14 22.10
CA LEU A 88 -15.28 13.64 22.80
C LEU A 88 -14.93 12.22 22.35
N LEU A 89 -15.93 11.37 22.11
CA LEU A 89 -15.72 10.03 21.58
C LEU A 89 -15.15 10.06 20.15
N THR A 90 -15.66 10.94 19.27
CA THR A 90 -15.13 11.06 17.90
C THR A 90 -13.73 11.65 17.85
N LEU A 91 -13.39 12.55 18.78
CA LEU A 91 -12.08 13.17 18.90
C LEU A 91 -11.06 12.33 19.69
N ALA A 92 -11.51 11.32 20.46
CA ALA A 92 -10.64 10.52 21.32
C ALA A 92 -9.44 9.92 20.58
N TRP A 93 -9.68 9.29 19.41
CA TRP A 93 -8.62 8.70 18.60
C TRP A 93 -7.69 9.77 17.97
N PRO A 94 -8.17 10.82 17.27
CA PRO A 94 -7.30 11.89 16.78
C PRO A 94 -6.45 12.55 17.88
N LEU A 95 -7.00 12.72 19.07
CA LEU A 95 -6.29 13.33 20.20
C LEU A 95 -5.06 12.53 20.66
N THR A 96 -5.01 11.21 20.42
CA THR A 96 -3.81 10.41 20.73
C THR A 96 -2.59 10.80 19.90
N TYR A 97 -2.80 11.48 18.76
CA TYR A 97 -1.73 11.95 17.88
C TYR A 97 -1.23 13.36 18.21
N VAL A 98 -1.88 14.10 19.11
CA VAL A 98 -1.44 15.45 19.52
C VAL A 98 0.00 15.45 20.05
N PRO A 99 0.44 14.50 20.90
CA PRO A 99 1.84 14.45 21.32
C PRO A 99 2.82 14.28 20.16
N ALA A 100 2.46 13.47 19.15
CA ALA A 100 3.28 13.27 17.95
C ALA A 100 3.35 14.54 17.11
N LEU A 101 2.23 15.25 16.95
CA LEU A 101 2.15 16.52 16.24
C LEU A 101 3.02 17.62 16.87
N LEU A 102 3.13 17.62 18.21
CA LEU A 102 3.90 18.63 18.95
C LEU A 102 5.40 18.30 19.06
N LYS A 103 5.76 17.01 19.11
CA LYS A 103 7.14 16.56 19.38
C LYS A 103 7.94 16.19 18.15
N LEU A 104 7.28 15.72 17.08
CA LEU A 104 7.94 15.25 15.88
C LEU A 104 8.09 16.38 14.85
N PRO A 105 9.11 16.31 13.98
CA PRO A 105 9.27 17.29 12.93
C PRO A 105 8.16 17.13 11.86
N PRO A 106 7.75 18.24 11.21
CA PRO A 106 6.77 18.22 10.12
C PRO A 106 7.40 17.71 8.81
N ILE A 107 7.66 16.41 8.79
CA ILE A 107 8.11 15.66 7.62
C ILE A 107 7.10 14.56 7.28
N ASN A 108 7.06 14.20 6.01
CA ASN A 108 6.13 13.21 5.47
C ASN A 108 6.81 12.19 4.54
N ASP A 109 8.14 12.17 4.56
CA ASP A 109 8.97 11.31 3.74
C ASP A 109 10.23 10.97 4.54
N VAL A 110 10.52 9.67 4.65
CA VAL A 110 11.60 9.14 5.45
C VAL A 110 12.32 8.05 4.67
N THR A 111 13.66 8.08 4.70
CA THR A 111 14.52 7.13 3.98
C THR A 111 15.67 6.63 4.87
N THR A 112 16.09 5.38 4.70
CA THR A 112 17.29 4.85 5.37
C THR A 112 18.60 5.40 4.80
N ASP A 113 18.57 5.89 3.55
CA ASP A 113 19.67 6.59 2.90
C ASP A 113 19.19 7.97 2.44
N THR A 114 19.57 9.02 3.18
CA THR A 114 19.21 10.41 2.85
C THR A 114 20.13 11.03 1.81
N ALA A 115 21.31 10.45 1.56
CA ALA A 115 22.27 10.97 0.59
C ALA A 115 21.91 10.52 -0.82
N ASN A 116 21.47 9.27 -0.97
CA ASN A 116 20.98 8.72 -2.23
C ASN A 116 19.64 7.99 -2.03
N PRO A 117 18.54 8.73 -1.76
CA PRO A 117 17.24 8.13 -1.48
C PRO A 117 16.73 7.25 -2.64
N PRO A 118 16.19 6.05 -2.35
CA PRO A 118 15.46 5.28 -3.35
C PRO A 118 14.37 6.10 -4.04
N ARG A 119 14.30 5.99 -5.37
CA ARG A 119 13.36 6.75 -6.20
C ARG A 119 12.12 5.93 -6.52
N PHE A 120 10.97 6.59 -6.58
CA PHE A 120 9.74 6.02 -7.13
C PHE A 120 9.77 6.14 -8.66
N LEU A 121 9.60 5.03 -9.37
CA LEU A 121 9.52 4.98 -10.83
C LEU A 121 8.09 4.69 -11.27
N ALA A 122 7.52 3.55 -10.82
CA ALA A 122 6.13 3.20 -11.14
C ALA A 122 5.11 4.06 -10.41
N LEU A 123 5.37 4.36 -9.13
CA LEU A 123 4.45 5.12 -8.28
C LEU A 123 4.49 6.63 -8.59
N ALA A 124 5.52 7.13 -9.28
CA ALA A 124 5.63 8.53 -9.67
C ALA A 124 4.43 9.00 -10.51
N GLY A 125 4.01 8.21 -11.50
CA GLY A 125 2.83 8.52 -12.32
C GLY A 125 1.53 8.50 -11.53
N GLN A 126 1.41 7.62 -10.52
CA GLN A 126 0.23 7.50 -9.67
C GLN A 126 0.14 8.60 -8.60
N ARG A 127 1.19 9.40 -8.42
CA ARG A 127 1.23 10.57 -7.53
C ARG A 127 0.70 11.84 -8.18
N ALA A 128 0.41 11.83 -9.48
CA ALA A 128 -0.18 12.98 -10.16
C ALA A 128 -1.47 13.43 -9.44
N GLY A 129 -1.47 14.67 -8.91
CA GLY A 129 -2.59 15.24 -8.15
C GLY A 129 -2.56 15.04 -6.62
N SER A 130 -1.55 14.36 -6.08
CA SER A 130 -1.41 14.15 -4.62
C SER A 130 -0.94 15.39 -3.83
N GLY A 131 -0.46 16.43 -4.52
CA GLY A 131 0.02 17.68 -3.91
C GLY A 131 1.39 17.57 -3.23
N THR A 132 1.98 16.36 -3.17
CA THR A 132 3.29 16.10 -2.57
C THR A 132 4.33 15.76 -3.65
N ALA A 133 5.55 16.26 -3.49
CA ALA A 133 6.65 16.01 -4.43
C ALA A 133 7.03 14.51 -4.49
N VAL A 134 7.42 14.04 -5.69
CA VAL A 134 7.95 12.68 -5.88
C VAL A 134 9.39 12.58 -5.38
N GLU A 135 10.16 13.66 -5.53
CA GLU A 135 11.56 13.73 -5.11
C GLU A 135 11.67 13.97 -3.60
N TYR A 136 12.68 13.34 -2.99
CA TYR A 136 12.95 13.51 -1.56
C TYR A 136 13.57 14.89 -1.33
N PRO A 137 13.00 15.76 -0.49
CA PRO A 137 13.53 17.11 -0.25
C PRO A 137 14.79 17.09 0.63
N VAL A 138 15.94 16.68 0.07
CA VAL A 138 17.19 16.43 0.83
C VAL A 138 17.55 17.60 1.76
N THR A 139 17.54 18.83 1.24
CA THR A 139 17.94 20.03 1.99
C THR A 139 17.08 20.31 3.22
N ARG A 140 15.76 20.08 3.11
CA ARG A 140 14.80 20.36 4.17
C ARG A 140 14.63 19.17 5.12
N PHE A 141 14.57 17.95 4.59
CA PHE A 141 14.16 16.77 5.35
C PHE A 141 15.34 16.02 5.97
N ALA A 142 16.48 15.91 5.28
CA ALA A 142 17.63 15.17 5.80
C ALA A 142 18.10 15.62 7.19
N PRO A 143 18.27 16.94 7.50
CA PRO A 143 18.68 17.36 8.84
C PRO A 143 17.63 17.05 9.91
N LEU A 144 16.34 17.29 9.62
CA LEU A 144 15.23 17.01 10.54
C LEU A 144 15.10 15.51 10.82
N GLN A 145 15.19 14.68 9.77
CA GLN A 145 15.12 13.24 9.89
C GLN A 145 16.30 12.69 10.68
N LYS A 146 17.53 13.18 10.44
CA LYS A 146 18.72 12.75 11.18
C LYS A 146 18.62 13.06 12.67
N GLN A 147 18.02 14.20 13.03
CA GLN A 147 17.79 14.57 14.43
C GLN A 147 16.70 13.70 15.09
N ALA A 148 15.57 13.50 14.41
CA ALA A 148 14.43 12.79 14.99
C ALA A 148 14.56 11.26 14.95
N TYR A 149 15.21 10.72 13.92
CA TYR A 149 15.28 9.29 13.61
C TYR A 149 16.71 8.83 13.26
N PRO A 150 17.69 8.98 14.17
CA PRO A 150 19.10 8.63 13.92
C PRO A 150 19.33 7.11 13.75
N ASP A 151 18.34 6.30 14.10
CA ASP A 151 18.31 4.84 13.99
C ASP A 151 18.00 4.35 12.58
N LEU A 152 17.37 5.17 11.73
CA LEU A 152 17.01 4.78 10.37
C LEU A 152 18.21 4.87 9.44
N ARG A 153 18.84 3.72 9.19
CA ARG A 153 20.05 3.59 8.38
C ARG A 153 19.93 2.42 7.41
N SER A 154 20.70 2.46 6.32
CA SER A 154 20.80 1.35 5.38
C SER A 154 21.12 0.05 6.10
N TYR A 155 20.41 -1.02 5.74
CA TYR A 155 20.53 -2.31 6.41
C TYR A 155 21.39 -3.25 5.56
N ILE A 156 22.46 -3.80 6.13
CA ILE A 156 23.38 -4.71 5.43
C ILE A 156 23.04 -6.14 5.84
N VAL A 157 22.86 -7.01 4.85
CA VAL A 157 22.60 -8.44 5.06
C VAL A 157 23.73 -9.24 4.44
N ASP A 158 24.40 -10.08 5.23
CA ASP A 158 25.54 -10.89 4.81
C ASP A 158 25.12 -12.10 3.95
N ARG A 159 24.41 -11.82 2.85
CA ARG A 159 23.89 -12.79 1.88
C ARG A 159 23.91 -12.22 0.46
N PRO A 160 23.91 -13.09 -0.56
CA PRO A 160 23.81 -12.65 -1.95
C PRO A 160 22.55 -11.81 -2.22
N VAL A 161 22.68 -10.84 -3.12
CA VAL A 161 21.61 -9.88 -3.46
C VAL A 161 20.30 -10.54 -3.90
N GLU A 162 20.36 -11.67 -4.61
CA GLU A 162 19.17 -12.43 -5.02
C GLU A 162 18.39 -13.00 -3.83
N GLU A 163 19.11 -13.55 -2.85
CA GLU A 163 18.51 -14.13 -1.65
C GLU A 163 17.90 -13.03 -0.79
N VAL A 164 18.60 -11.92 -0.61
CA VAL A 164 18.09 -10.77 0.14
C VAL A 164 16.86 -10.17 -0.54
N PHE A 165 16.83 -10.10 -1.88
CA PHE A 165 15.66 -9.63 -2.61
C PHE A 165 14.44 -10.54 -2.41
N ASP A 166 14.63 -11.86 -2.38
CA ASP A 166 13.56 -12.81 -2.09
C ASP A 166 13.03 -12.64 -0.64
N LEU A 167 13.91 -12.40 0.33
CA LEU A 167 13.55 -12.12 1.73
C LEU A 167 12.80 -10.79 1.88
N VAL A 168 13.25 -9.74 1.19
CA VAL A 168 12.59 -8.43 1.13
C VAL A 168 11.19 -8.55 0.52
N SER A 169 11.07 -9.32 -0.56
CA SER A 169 9.78 -9.61 -1.20
C SER A 169 8.83 -10.36 -0.25
N ASP A 170 9.35 -11.31 0.51
CA ASP A 170 8.59 -12.04 1.53
C ASP A 170 8.14 -11.12 2.68
N ALA A 171 9.02 -10.27 3.18
CA ALA A 171 8.71 -9.30 4.24
C ALA A 171 7.58 -8.35 3.81
N ALA A 172 7.67 -7.78 2.60
CA ALA A 172 6.62 -6.92 2.04
C ALA A 172 5.27 -7.65 1.94
N ARG A 173 5.27 -8.92 1.52
CA ARG A 173 4.05 -9.74 1.46
C ARG A 173 3.44 -10.00 2.85
N ARG A 174 4.27 -10.31 3.86
CA ARG A 174 3.78 -10.57 5.24
C ARG A 174 3.22 -9.31 5.90
N LEU A 175 3.76 -8.15 5.55
CA LEU A 175 3.22 -6.85 5.94
C LEU A 175 1.98 -6.45 5.14
N LYS A 176 1.54 -7.28 4.19
CA LYS A 176 0.36 -7.05 3.34
C LYS A 176 0.46 -5.78 2.49
N TRP A 177 1.69 -5.36 2.15
CA TRP A 177 1.88 -4.26 1.22
C TRP A 177 1.40 -4.64 -0.17
N ARG A 178 0.74 -3.69 -0.84
CA ARG A 178 0.29 -3.85 -2.22
C ARG A 178 1.44 -3.50 -3.16
N VAL A 179 2.13 -4.51 -3.67
CA VAL A 179 3.26 -4.36 -4.59
C VAL A 179 2.76 -3.91 -5.97
N THR A 180 3.24 -2.76 -6.42
CA THR A 180 2.93 -2.20 -7.74
C THR A 180 3.97 -2.62 -8.79
N GLN A 181 5.25 -2.60 -8.41
CA GLN A 181 6.35 -3.03 -9.27
C GLN A 181 7.36 -3.83 -8.45
N SER A 182 7.92 -4.87 -9.07
CA SER A 182 9.02 -5.66 -8.51
C SER A 182 10.01 -5.96 -9.63
N GLN A 183 11.19 -5.36 -9.54
CA GLN A 183 12.31 -5.59 -10.45
C GLN A 183 13.40 -6.35 -9.69
N PRO A 184 13.59 -7.66 -9.96
CA PRO A 184 14.63 -8.45 -9.32
C PRO A 184 16.05 -7.99 -9.69
N PRO A 185 17.04 -8.21 -8.82
CA PRO A 185 18.44 -7.95 -9.13
C PRO A 185 18.95 -8.90 -10.21
N VAL A 186 20.03 -8.50 -10.88
CA VAL A 186 20.74 -9.31 -11.88
C VAL A 186 22.20 -9.43 -11.47
N ALA A 187 22.57 -10.52 -10.77
CA ALA A 187 23.94 -10.80 -10.32
C ALA A 187 24.99 -10.56 -11.41
N ARG A 188 24.75 -11.08 -12.63
CA ARG A 188 25.73 -11.02 -13.72
C ARG A 188 26.13 -9.61 -14.12
N SER A 189 25.23 -8.64 -13.98
CA SER A 189 25.47 -7.24 -14.32
C SER A 189 25.63 -6.36 -13.09
N ALA A 190 25.79 -6.96 -11.90
CA ALA A 190 25.83 -6.26 -10.60
C ALA A 190 24.69 -5.24 -10.42
N ARG A 191 23.52 -5.50 -11.04
CA ARG A 191 22.39 -4.58 -10.99
C ARG A 191 21.52 -4.92 -9.79
N GLY A 192 21.28 -3.93 -8.93
CA GLY A 192 20.38 -4.05 -7.79
C GLY A 192 18.92 -4.31 -8.20
N GLY A 193 18.11 -4.71 -7.22
CA GLY A 193 16.67 -4.90 -7.35
C GLY A 193 15.90 -3.77 -6.69
N VAL A 194 14.66 -3.56 -7.11
CA VAL A 194 13.75 -2.55 -6.55
C VAL A 194 12.35 -3.14 -6.40
N ILE A 195 11.70 -2.89 -5.26
CA ILE A 195 10.28 -3.15 -5.02
C ILE A 195 9.60 -1.85 -4.70
N GLU A 196 8.55 -1.52 -5.46
CA GLU A 196 7.65 -0.41 -5.16
C GLU A 196 6.30 -0.95 -4.72
N ALA A 197 5.81 -0.47 -3.59
CA ALA A 197 4.56 -0.90 -3.00
C ALA A 197 3.81 0.27 -2.37
N THR A 198 2.54 0.03 -2.04
CA THR A 198 1.71 0.96 -1.29
C THR A 198 1.25 0.30 0.00
N ASP A 199 1.15 1.10 1.05
CA ASP A 199 0.56 0.73 2.33
C ASP A 199 -0.53 1.73 2.70
N GLN A 200 -1.55 1.28 3.44
CA GLN A 200 -2.69 2.12 3.81
C GLN A 200 -2.85 2.20 5.32
N THR A 201 -3.13 3.41 5.84
CA THR A 201 -3.46 3.58 7.25
C THR A 201 -4.77 2.89 7.60
N LEU A 202 -4.83 2.26 8.78
CA LEU A 202 -5.94 1.37 9.13
C LEU A 202 -7.27 2.10 9.27
N VAL A 203 -7.29 3.28 9.88
CA VAL A 203 -8.52 4.02 10.19
C VAL A 203 -8.96 4.88 9.01
N ILE A 204 -8.07 5.76 8.54
CA ILE A 204 -8.42 6.76 7.53
C ILE A 204 -8.24 6.23 6.11
N GLY A 205 -7.32 5.30 5.87
CA GLY A 205 -7.06 4.79 4.52
C GLY A 205 -6.10 5.64 3.69
N PHE A 206 -5.39 6.59 4.32
CA PHE A 206 -4.31 7.32 3.66
C PHE A 206 -3.29 6.35 3.07
N THR A 207 -3.00 6.56 1.79
CA THR A 207 -2.06 5.76 1.02
C THR A 207 -0.68 6.38 1.12
N ASP A 208 0.28 5.57 1.56
CA ASP A 208 1.69 5.89 1.60
C ASP A 208 2.43 5.00 0.59
N ASP A 209 3.41 5.59 -0.09
CA ASP A 209 4.25 4.90 -1.06
C ASP A 209 5.51 4.40 -0.37
N VAL A 210 5.90 3.16 -0.66
CA VAL A 210 7.11 2.54 -0.13
C VAL A 210 7.95 2.01 -1.27
N VAL A 211 9.24 2.30 -1.25
CA VAL A 211 10.21 1.73 -2.16
C VAL A 211 11.33 1.09 -1.36
N VAL A 212 11.68 -0.14 -1.74
CA VAL A 212 12.81 -0.88 -1.19
C VAL A 212 13.80 -1.14 -2.32
N ARG A 213 15.02 -0.62 -2.18
CA ARG A 213 16.14 -0.85 -3.10
C ARG A 213 17.10 -1.84 -2.45
N VAL A 214 17.51 -2.85 -3.20
CA VAL A 214 18.45 -3.90 -2.76
C VAL A 214 19.66 -3.89 -3.69
N GLU A 215 20.81 -3.47 -3.21
CA GLU A 215 22.04 -3.35 -4.00
C GLU A 215 23.09 -4.38 -3.59
N PRO A 216 23.87 -4.92 -4.54
CA PRO A 216 24.98 -5.80 -4.21
C PRO A 216 26.09 -5.02 -3.48
N ALA A 217 26.63 -5.61 -2.41
CA ALA A 217 27.72 -5.07 -1.61
C ALA A 217 28.80 -6.16 -1.41
N GLY A 218 29.47 -6.54 -2.50
CA GLY A 218 30.42 -7.66 -2.47
C GLY A 218 29.69 -9.00 -2.25
N ARG A 219 29.88 -9.63 -1.08
CA ARG A 219 29.19 -10.88 -0.70
C ARG A 219 27.90 -10.65 0.11
N SER A 220 27.66 -9.40 0.51
CA SER A 220 26.45 -8.98 1.20
C SER A 220 25.55 -8.18 0.24
N ALA A 221 24.38 -7.78 0.73
CA ALA A 221 23.51 -6.84 0.04
C ALA A 221 23.12 -5.70 0.99
N ARG A 222 23.05 -4.49 0.43
CA ARG A 222 22.52 -3.32 1.11
C ARG A 222 21.04 -3.18 0.78
N VAL A 223 20.22 -2.96 1.81
CA VAL A 223 18.79 -2.68 1.70
C VAL A 223 18.54 -1.25 2.14
N ASP A 224 18.04 -0.45 1.21
CA ASP A 224 17.56 0.90 1.46
C ASP A 224 16.04 0.95 1.33
N VAL A 225 15.39 1.66 2.23
CA VAL A 225 13.93 1.78 2.28
C VAL A 225 13.57 3.25 2.35
N ARG A 226 12.61 3.67 1.53
CA ARG A 226 11.96 4.97 1.64
C ARG A 226 10.45 4.78 1.76
N SER A 227 9.83 5.48 2.70
CA SER A 227 8.39 5.52 2.91
C SER A 227 7.95 6.97 2.88
N ALA A 228 6.99 7.29 2.02
CA ALA A 228 6.59 8.67 1.75
C ALA A 228 5.07 8.76 1.62
N SER A 229 4.47 9.67 2.39
CA SER A 229 3.04 9.94 2.34
C SER A 229 2.66 10.71 1.10
N ARG A 230 1.52 10.35 0.50
CA ARG A 230 0.99 11.07 -0.67
C ARG A 230 0.35 12.40 -0.29
N TYR A 231 -0.15 12.52 0.94
CA TYR A 231 -0.93 13.67 1.40
C TYR A 231 -0.45 14.16 2.76
N GLY A 232 -0.58 15.47 2.99
CA GLY A 232 -0.24 16.12 4.26
C GLY A 232 1.25 16.46 4.38
N VAL A 233 1.56 17.45 5.22
CA VAL A 233 2.94 17.93 5.45
C VAL A 233 3.64 17.21 6.60
N HIS A 234 2.89 16.50 7.43
CA HIS A 234 3.35 15.86 8.66
C HIS A 234 2.73 14.47 8.75
N ASP A 235 3.56 13.42 8.77
CA ASP A 235 3.10 12.01 8.82
C ASP A 235 2.88 11.46 10.23
N LEU A 236 3.24 12.25 11.26
CA LEU A 236 3.10 11.90 12.67
C LEU A 236 3.96 10.69 13.07
N GLY A 237 5.09 10.50 12.36
CA GLY A 237 6.02 9.39 12.58
C GLY A 237 5.60 8.07 11.93
N GLN A 238 4.51 8.07 11.16
CA GLN A 238 3.98 6.84 10.54
C GLN A 238 4.95 6.24 9.51
N ASN A 239 5.66 7.04 8.70
CA ASN A 239 6.64 6.50 7.75
C ASN A 239 7.85 5.90 8.48
N ALA A 240 8.33 6.56 9.53
CA ALA A 240 9.41 6.03 10.36
C ALA A 240 8.99 4.70 11.04
N ALA A 241 7.79 4.63 11.61
CA ALA A 241 7.24 3.41 12.19
C ALA A 241 7.12 2.27 11.16
N ARG A 242 6.71 2.59 9.93
CA ARG A 242 6.62 1.63 8.81
C ARG A 242 7.99 1.08 8.42
N VAL A 243 8.99 1.95 8.26
CA VAL A 243 10.36 1.54 7.94
C VAL A 243 10.90 0.62 9.03
N ARG A 244 10.75 0.98 10.31
CA ARG A 244 11.17 0.13 11.45
C ARG A 244 10.49 -1.23 11.43
N ARG A 245 9.17 -1.27 11.23
CA ARG A 245 8.41 -2.52 11.16
C ARG A 245 8.89 -3.40 10.01
N PHE A 246 9.21 -2.81 8.86
CA PHE A 246 9.76 -3.54 7.73
C PHE A 246 11.14 -4.10 8.02
N LEU A 247 12.05 -3.31 8.59
CA LEU A 247 13.40 -3.78 8.93
C LEU A 247 13.35 -4.90 9.98
N ALA A 248 12.48 -4.78 10.98
CA ALA A 248 12.26 -5.84 11.98
C ALA A 248 11.72 -7.14 11.35
N GLU A 249 10.77 -7.03 10.43
CA GLU A 249 10.26 -8.19 9.69
C GLU A 249 11.36 -8.81 8.81
N LEU A 250 12.13 -8.00 8.08
CA LEU A 250 13.25 -8.47 7.27
C LEU A 250 14.29 -9.21 8.13
N GLN A 251 14.68 -8.66 9.27
CA GLN A 251 15.56 -9.32 10.24
C GLN A 251 15.01 -10.68 10.65
N ALA A 252 13.74 -10.76 11.06
CA ALA A 252 13.10 -12.01 11.44
C ALA A 252 13.12 -13.06 10.29
N ARG A 253 13.00 -12.61 9.02
CA ARG A 253 13.11 -13.50 7.84
C ARG A 253 14.53 -13.99 7.60
N VAL A 254 15.53 -13.13 7.79
CA VAL A 254 16.95 -13.50 7.74
C VAL A 254 17.23 -14.56 8.80
N ASP A 255 16.81 -14.34 10.04
CA ASP A 255 17.08 -15.26 11.15
C ASP A 255 16.36 -16.60 10.98
N ALA A 256 15.10 -16.58 10.53
CA ALA A 256 14.31 -17.79 10.31
C ALA A 256 14.84 -18.68 9.18
N THR A 257 15.61 -18.11 8.26
CA THR A 257 16.10 -18.82 7.08
C THR A 257 17.60 -18.88 7.20
N GLY A 258 18.18 -19.88 7.90
CA GLY A 258 19.65 -19.97 8.06
C GLY A 258 20.41 -19.88 6.72
N PRO A 259 21.70 -19.51 6.72
CA PRO A 259 22.47 -19.28 5.49
C PRO A 259 22.34 -20.47 4.50
N GLY A 260 21.79 -20.23 3.32
CA GLY A 260 21.63 -21.23 2.24
C GLY A 260 20.25 -21.88 2.06
N THR A 261 19.28 -21.64 2.97
CA THR A 261 17.95 -22.30 2.88
C THR A 261 17.00 -21.66 1.85
N VAL A 262 17.18 -20.38 1.48
CA VAL A 262 16.39 -19.74 0.40
C VAL A 262 16.82 -20.23 -0.99
N ALA A 263 18.13 -20.43 -1.19
CA ALA A 263 18.68 -20.91 -2.46
C ALA A 263 18.05 -22.24 -2.89
N GLY A 264 17.86 -23.18 -1.94
CA GLY A 264 17.19 -24.47 -2.18
C GLY A 264 15.71 -24.35 -2.58
N ARG A 265 14.99 -23.34 -2.07
CA ARG A 265 13.59 -23.08 -2.44
C ARG A 265 13.47 -22.60 -3.89
N ARG A 266 14.45 -21.82 -4.35
CA ARG A 266 14.48 -21.29 -5.72
C ARG A 266 14.79 -22.39 -6.75
N THR A 267 15.70 -23.32 -6.46
CA THR A 267 15.93 -24.53 -7.26
C THR A 267 14.68 -25.40 -7.33
N LEU A 268 13.95 -25.59 -6.22
CA LEU A 268 12.69 -26.35 -6.20
C LEU A 268 11.57 -25.67 -7.01
N ARG A 269 11.51 -24.34 -7.01
CA ARG A 269 10.49 -23.59 -7.79
C ARG A 269 10.82 -23.59 -9.28
N THR A 270 12.08 -23.37 -9.69
CA THR A 270 12.45 -23.41 -11.12
C THR A 270 12.36 -24.82 -11.70
N THR A 271 12.73 -25.86 -10.93
CA THR A 271 12.57 -27.25 -11.37
C THR A 271 11.09 -27.66 -11.49
N ARG A 272 10.20 -27.25 -10.57
CA ARG A 272 8.76 -27.49 -10.72
C ARG A 272 8.15 -26.79 -11.93
N THR A 273 8.49 -25.52 -12.17
CA THR A 273 7.99 -24.80 -13.36
C THR A 273 8.53 -25.41 -14.65
N GLY A 274 9.82 -25.78 -14.68
CA GLY A 274 10.42 -26.48 -15.82
C GLY A 274 9.85 -27.89 -16.05
N ALA A 275 9.53 -28.64 -14.99
CA ALA A 275 8.90 -29.95 -15.06
C ALA A 275 7.43 -29.87 -15.51
N MET A 276 6.67 -28.84 -15.07
CA MET A 276 5.33 -28.58 -15.58
C MET A 276 5.34 -28.21 -17.07
N VAL A 277 6.27 -27.36 -17.51
CA VAL A 277 6.42 -26.99 -18.93
C VAL A 277 6.79 -28.20 -19.79
N LYS A 278 7.67 -29.09 -19.31
CA LYS A 278 7.97 -30.37 -19.98
C LYS A 278 6.77 -31.32 -20.03
N LYS A 279 5.98 -31.40 -18.95
CA LYS A 279 4.79 -32.28 -18.87
C LYS A 279 3.66 -31.80 -19.78
N VAL A 280 3.52 -30.49 -19.99
CA VAL A 280 2.60 -29.91 -20.98
C VAL A 280 3.10 -30.19 -22.40
N LYS A 281 4.39 -29.96 -22.68
CA LYS A 281 4.98 -30.22 -24.02
C LYS A 281 5.03 -31.71 -24.41
N GLY A 282 5.07 -32.61 -23.45
CA GLY A 282 5.02 -34.06 -23.67
C GLY A 282 3.61 -34.62 -23.94
N ARG A 283 2.55 -33.81 -23.75
CA ARG A 283 1.16 -34.21 -24.04
C ARG A 283 0.72 -33.91 -25.47
N ASP A 284 1.46 -33.05 -26.19
CA ASP A 284 1.10 -32.57 -27.54
C ASP A 284 1.88 -33.24 -28.68
N GLN A 285 2.52 -34.40 -28.46
CA GLN A 285 3.11 -35.20 -29.54
C GLN A 285 2.27 -36.46 -29.82
N PRO A 286 1.49 -36.53 -30.90
CA PRO A 286 0.86 -37.77 -31.32
C PRO A 286 1.90 -38.69 -31.98
N SER A 287 2.06 -39.89 -31.41
CA SER A 287 2.91 -40.97 -31.92
C SER A 287 2.34 -41.53 -33.21
N ALA A 288 2.86 -41.09 -34.36
CA ALA A 288 2.53 -41.62 -35.68
C ALA A 288 3.59 -42.62 -36.15
N GLU A 289 3.76 -43.75 -35.46
CA GLU A 289 4.58 -44.85 -35.98
C GLU A 289 4.19 -46.19 -35.35
N LYS A 290 3.07 -46.76 -35.80
CA LYS A 290 2.77 -48.21 -35.77
C LYS A 290 1.36 -48.45 -36.32
N ASN A 291 1.27 -48.73 -37.61
CA ASN A 291 0.30 -49.65 -38.25
C ASN A 291 0.09 -49.28 -39.72
N ARG A 292 1.00 -49.74 -40.60
CA ARG A 292 0.67 -50.09 -41.99
C ARG A 292 1.53 -51.26 -42.44
N LYS A 293 1.20 -52.44 -41.91
CA LYS A 293 1.69 -53.73 -42.40
C LYS A 293 0.55 -54.74 -42.41
N ALA A 294 -0.48 -54.44 -43.20
CA ALA A 294 -1.51 -55.39 -43.58
C ALA A 294 -2.31 -54.77 -44.74
N GLU A 295 -1.81 -54.94 -45.97
CA GLU A 295 -2.64 -55.12 -47.17
C GLU A 295 -1.70 -55.35 -48.36
N SER A 296 -1.38 -56.63 -48.57
CA SER A 296 -1.02 -57.13 -49.88
C SER A 296 -2.22 -57.93 -50.38
N ARG A 297 -2.72 -57.61 -51.58
CA ARG A 297 -2.94 -58.54 -52.71
C ARG A 297 -3.93 -57.99 -53.74
N SER A 298 -3.67 -58.36 -54.99
CA SER A 298 -4.41 -58.10 -56.24
C SER A 298 -4.06 -56.76 -56.91
N GLY A 299 -3.55 -56.66 -58.14
CA GLY A 299 -3.35 -57.63 -59.22
C GLY A 299 -2.55 -57.00 -60.39
N ARG A 300 -1.99 -57.85 -61.25
CA ARG A 300 -1.05 -57.59 -62.38
C ARG A 300 -1.61 -56.70 -63.53
N ALA A 301 -0.77 -55.78 -64.02
CA ALA A 301 -0.24 -55.47 -65.40
C ALA A 301 -1.05 -55.80 -66.71
N PRO A 302 -0.63 -55.40 -67.97
CA PRO A 302 0.38 -54.41 -68.46
C PRO A 302 0.00 -53.55 -69.74
N VAL A 303 0.85 -52.53 -70.06
CA VAL A 303 1.42 -52.08 -71.38
C VAL A 303 0.56 -51.63 -72.60
N ARG A 304 0.84 -50.43 -73.15
CA ARG A 304 1.19 -50.06 -74.58
C ARG A 304 1.18 -48.52 -74.76
N SER A 305 2.28 -47.84 -75.11
CA SER A 305 2.80 -47.50 -76.46
C SER A 305 1.82 -46.79 -77.41
N SER A 306 2.08 -45.53 -77.76
CA SER A 306 2.45 -45.11 -79.13
C SER A 306 2.39 -43.59 -79.33
N ALA A 307 3.31 -43.09 -80.17
CA ALA A 307 3.52 -41.71 -80.56
C ALA A 307 2.59 -41.26 -81.71
N ARG A 308 2.31 -39.96 -81.84
CA ARG A 308 2.45 -39.25 -83.14
C ARG A 308 2.43 -37.73 -83.01
N ARG A 309 3.19 -37.12 -83.91
CA ARG A 309 3.53 -35.71 -84.11
C ARG A 309 2.63 -35.08 -85.20
N VAL A 310 2.35 -33.77 -85.04
CA VAL A 310 2.35 -32.69 -86.08
C VAL A 310 1.13 -32.62 -87.05
N PRO A 311 0.77 -31.48 -87.72
CA PRO A 311 1.23 -30.07 -87.69
C PRO A 311 0.15 -28.94 -87.57
N SER A 312 0.63 -27.72 -87.23
CA SER A 312 0.43 -26.38 -87.88
C SER A 312 -0.91 -25.97 -88.53
N GLN A 313 -1.44 -24.80 -88.13
CA GLN A 313 -1.58 -23.54 -88.92
C GLN A 313 -2.10 -22.41 -87.99
N LYS A 314 -1.47 -21.22 -87.94
CA LYS A 314 -1.90 -19.90 -88.50
C LYS A 314 -3.40 -19.62 -88.28
N GLU A 315 -3.85 -18.52 -87.68
CA GLU A 315 -3.37 -17.12 -87.59
C GLU A 315 -3.15 -16.62 -86.15
#